data_AF-A0A8J6J5M9-F1
#
_entry.id   AF-A0A8J6J5M9-F1
#
_cell.length_a   1.000
_cell.length_b   1.000
_cell.length_c   1.000
_cell.angle_alpha   90.00
_cell.angle_beta   90.00
_cell.angle_gamma   90.00
#
_symmetry.space_group_name_H-M   'P 1'
#
loop_
_entity.id
_entity.type
_entity.pdbx_description
1 polymer ?
#
loop_
_entity_poly.entity_id
_entity_poly.type
_entity_poly.pdbx_seq_one_letter_code
_entity_poly.pdbx_strand_id
1 'polypeptide(L)'
;MDDEKTFSENDVNSYKIGGNSHVVCDTMEPYLLGGAAKGGGSAYGGKWRPNPNKPQDRIFIGPPNTVQRYFLHLRKGGYWVTVKYDTAGKAIVLRHETEHSPGSGHTNPHDHIITWNNPNEHPQKGPVINYPDGAPELKQYTKEVCLLNSHIIPYDSEAYRFKTISEFKTSMRYGAEVVIEWQGQEYGIWSENGMIRITRPEVPDESQIFKTSDAALDYMVGNDRLRDVITKVTVLDRTI
;
A
#
# COMPACT_ATOMS: atom_id res chain seq x y z
N MET A 1 32.82 -30.14 -67.06
CA MET A 1 34.26 -30.27 -66.82
C MET A 1 34.70 -28.99 -66.15
N ASP A 2 34.36 -28.92 -64.87
CA ASP A 2 35.25 -28.65 -63.72
C ASP A 2 36.54 -27.88 -64.02
N ASP A 3 36.75 -26.79 -63.27
CA ASP A 3 37.83 -26.75 -62.29
C ASP A 3 37.56 -25.68 -61.24
N GLU A 4 37.27 -26.15 -60.02
CA GLU A 4 37.24 -25.38 -58.79
C GLU A 4 38.62 -24.77 -58.50
N LYS A 5 38.64 -23.54 -57.98
CA LYS A 5 39.78 -23.05 -57.19
C LYS A 5 39.29 -22.53 -55.84
N THR A 6 39.69 -23.30 -54.84
CA THR A 6 39.52 -23.19 -53.40
C THR A 6 40.01 -21.84 -52.85
N PHE A 7 39.20 -21.19 -52.01
CA PHE A 7 39.66 -20.09 -51.15
C PHE A 7 39.80 -20.61 -49.71
N SER A 8 41.01 -20.49 -49.17
CA SER A 8 41.37 -20.91 -47.81
C SER A 8 41.04 -19.84 -46.76
N GLU A 9 40.62 -20.28 -45.59
CA GLU A 9 39.97 -19.54 -44.51
C GLU A 9 40.87 -18.65 -43.61
N ASN A 10 42.02 -18.12 -44.07
CA ASN A 10 42.92 -17.35 -43.19
C ASN A 10 43.73 -16.24 -43.90
N ASP A 11 43.06 -15.24 -44.49
CA ASP A 11 43.73 -13.99 -44.91
C ASP A 11 43.10 -12.75 -44.27
N VAL A 12 43.55 -12.45 -43.05
CA VAL A 12 43.15 -11.30 -42.23
C VAL A 12 43.96 -10.03 -42.53
N ASN A 13 44.71 -9.96 -43.63
CA ASN A 13 45.46 -8.76 -44.02
C ASN A 13 44.63 -7.72 -44.79
N SER A 14 43.34 -7.97 -45.04
CA SER A 14 42.43 -7.00 -45.67
C SER A 14 41.93 -5.89 -44.73
N TYR A 15 42.25 -5.94 -43.42
CA TYR A 15 41.72 -5.01 -42.41
C TYR A 15 42.70 -3.92 -41.93
N LYS A 16 43.83 -3.66 -42.62
CA LYS A 16 44.78 -2.62 -42.18
C LYS A 16 44.82 -1.43 -43.12
N ILE A 17 44.23 -0.32 -42.68
CA ILE A 17 44.53 1.03 -43.18
C ILE A 17 45.22 1.82 -42.06
N GLY A 18 46.46 2.24 -42.35
CA GLY A 18 47.07 3.54 -42.00
C GLY A 18 47.04 4.01 -40.54
N GLY A 19 48.22 4.00 -39.90
CA GLY A 19 48.42 4.55 -38.57
C GLY A 19 48.36 6.08 -38.50
N ASN A 20 47.94 6.58 -37.34
CA ASN A 20 48.26 7.90 -36.83
C ASN A 20 48.51 7.79 -35.32
N SER A 21 49.57 8.46 -34.87
CA SER A 21 50.03 8.52 -33.49
C SER A 21 48.96 9.13 -32.56
N HIS A 22 48.56 8.39 -31.54
CA HIS A 22 47.74 8.93 -30.45
C HIS A 22 48.60 9.83 -29.58
N VAL A 23 48.34 11.13 -29.61
CA VAL A 23 48.80 12.05 -28.56
C VAL A 23 47.85 11.88 -27.38
N VAL A 24 48.41 11.55 -26.22
CA VAL A 24 47.68 11.45 -24.96
C VAL A 24 47.28 12.87 -24.54
N CYS A 25 45.97 13.11 -24.41
CA CYS A 25 45.46 14.24 -23.65
C CYS A 25 44.53 13.73 -22.55
N ASP A 26 44.74 14.27 -21.35
CA ASP A 26 44.16 13.80 -20.10
C ASP A 26 42.63 13.85 -20.14
N THR A 27 42.00 12.68 -20.03
CA THR A 27 40.58 12.58 -19.74
C THR A 27 40.41 12.68 -18.24
N MET A 28 39.73 13.71 -17.77
CA MET A 28 39.37 13.87 -16.36
C MET A 28 38.60 12.64 -15.87
N GLU A 29 39.16 11.95 -14.88
CA GLU A 29 38.52 10.91 -14.08
C GLU A 29 37.35 11.49 -13.26
N PRO A 30 36.14 10.92 -13.33
CA PRO A 30 35.21 10.95 -12.22
C PRO A 30 35.11 9.55 -11.61
N TYR A 31 35.84 9.38 -10.51
CA TYR A 31 35.61 8.48 -9.37
C TYR A 31 34.99 7.10 -9.68
N LEU A 32 35.88 6.12 -9.73
CA LEU A 32 35.66 4.71 -9.47
C LEU A 32 34.60 4.44 -8.38
N LEU A 33 33.39 4.07 -8.80
CA LEU A 33 32.55 3.13 -8.07
C LEU A 33 32.56 1.83 -8.87
N GLY A 34 33.35 0.88 -8.35
CA GLY A 34 33.66 -0.41 -8.95
C GLY A 34 32.42 -1.16 -9.40
N GLY A 35 32.60 -1.87 -10.51
CA GLY A 35 31.55 -2.53 -11.26
C GLY A 35 30.66 -3.45 -10.44
N ALA A 36 29.36 -3.26 -10.61
CA ALA A 36 28.38 -4.31 -10.56
C ALA A 36 27.43 -4.06 -11.73
N ALA A 37 27.14 -5.13 -12.47
CA ALA A 37 26.21 -5.18 -13.58
C ALA A 37 24.95 -4.35 -13.29
N LYS A 38 24.46 -3.63 -14.32
CA LYS A 38 23.15 -2.97 -14.32
C LYS A 38 22.12 -3.93 -13.71
N GLY A 39 21.73 -3.65 -12.47
CA GLY A 39 20.96 -4.57 -11.66
C GLY A 39 19.59 -4.79 -12.28
N GLY A 40 19.26 -6.04 -12.55
CA GLY A 40 17.88 -6.47 -12.75
C GLY A 40 17.10 -6.16 -11.47
N GLY A 41 16.44 -5.00 -11.45
CA GLY A 41 15.54 -4.64 -10.36
C GLY A 41 14.41 -5.66 -10.29
N SER A 42 14.23 -6.27 -9.12
CA SER A 42 13.07 -7.11 -8.83
C SER A 42 11.79 -6.38 -9.24
N ALA A 43 10.92 -7.05 -10.01
CA ALA A 43 9.59 -6.54 -10.38
C ALA A 43 8.70 -6.25 -9.16
N TYR A 44 9.08 -6.78 -8.00
CA TYR A 44 8.49 -6.48 -6.70
C TYR A 44 9.48 -5.61 -5.95
N GLY A 45 9.14 -4.32 -5.78
CA GLY A 45 9.86 -3.41 -4.89
C GLY A 45 10.10 -4.08 -3.54
N GLY A 46 11.19 -3.72 -2.86
CA GLY A 46 11.63 -4.38 -1.63
C GLY A 46 10.54 -4.49 -0.56
N LYS A 47 10.83 -5.28 0.50
CA LYS A 47 9.90 -5.51 1.62
C LYS A 47 9.26 -4.20 2.09
N TRP A 48 7.94 -4.23 2.28
CA TRP A 48 7.16 -3.09 2.72
C TRP A 48 7.69 -2.55 4.04
N ARG A 49 7.59 -1.23 4.18
CA ARG A 49 7.89 -0.50 5.41
C ARG A 49 6.82 0.57 5.60
N PRO A 50 6.48 0.92 6.85
CA PRO A 50 5.59 2.04 7.11
C PRO A 50 6.05 3.29 6.37
N ASN A 51 5.15 3.96 5.66
CA ASN A 51 5.50 5.19 4.98
C ASN A 51 5.66 6.31 6.03
N PRO A 52 6.82 6.99 6.10
CA PRO A 52 7.02 8.07 7.07
C PRO A 52 6.02 9.22 6.88
N ASN A 53 5.49 9.39 5.65
CA ASN A 53 4.50 10.39 5.32
C ASN A 53 3.06 9.88 5.51
N LYS A 54 2.85 8.68 6.06
CA LYS A 54 1.53 8.15 6.45
C LYS A 54 1.60 7.65 7.89
N PRO A 55 1.43 8.54 8.88
CA PRO A 55 1.59 8.21 10.28
C PRO A 55 0.76 7.01 10.76
N GLN A 56 -0.39 6.76 10.14
CA GLN A 56 -1.25 5.60 10.41
C GLN A 56 -0.59 4.25 10.03
N ASP A 57 0.32 4.21 9.05
CA ASP A 57 1.03 2.97 8.67
C ASP A 57 1.90 2.44 9.82
N ARG A 58 2.25 3.30 10.78
CA ARG A 58 3.09 2.92 11.92
C ARG A 58 2.42 1.89 12.83
N ILE A 59 1.08 1.82 12.84
CA ILE A 59 0.36 0.87 13.69
C ILE A 59 0.59 -0.59 13.27
N PHE A 60 1.11 -0.85 12.08
CA PHE A 60 1.34 -2.21 11.59
C PHE A 60 2.64 -2.84 12.11
N ILE A 61 3.54 -2.04 12.68
CA ILE A 61 4.80 -2.49 13.28
C ILE A 61 4.94 -1.91 14.68
N GLY A 62 5.03 -2.77 15.69
CA GLY A 62 5.10 -2.39 17.10
C GLY A 62 6.00 -3.31 17.93
N PRO A 63 6.01 -3.14 19.25
CA PRO A 63 6.80 -4.00 20.14
C PRO A 63 6.33 -5.46 20.08
N PRO A 64 7.25 -6.43 19.95
CA PRO A 64 6.92 -7.84 19.90
C PRO A 64 6.04 -8.33 21.06
N ASN A 65 5.08 -9.21 20.76
CA ASN A 65 4.18 -9.88 21.71
C ASN A 65 3.33 -8.93 22.59
N THR A 66 3.07 -7.70 22.11
CA THR A 66 2.26 -6.72 22.83
C THR A 66 0.88 -6.52 22.22
N VAL A 67 -0.01 -5.94 23.02
CA VAL A 67 -1.23 -5.29 22.54
C VAL A 67 -1.09 -3.80 22.82
N GLN A 68 -1.29 -2.98 21.79
CA GLN A 68 -1.26 -1.53 21.93
C GLN A 68 -2.54 -0.91 21.41
N ARG A 69 -2.83 0.31 21.86
CA ARG A 69 -4.02 1.04 21.44
C ARG A 69 -3.61 2.40 20.88
N TYR A 70 -4.25 2.76 19.78
CA TYR A 70 -3.96 3.96 19.02
C TYR A 70 -5.25 4.72 18.82
N PHE A 71 -5.25 6.03 19.08
CA PHE A 71 -6.29 6.90 18.61
C PHE A 71 -5.84 7.54 17.29
N LEU A 72 -6.53 7.21 16.21
CA LEU A 72 -6.29 7.79 14.89
C LEU A 72 -7.16 9.05 14.74
N HIS A 73 -6.53 10.22 14.80
CA HIS A 73 -7.25 11.46 14.47
C HIS A 73 -7.54 11.52 12.97
N LEU A 74 -8.77 11.89 12.64
CA LEU A 74 -9.26 12.13 11.29
C LEU A 74 -9.72 13.58 11.15
N ARG A 75 -10.06 13.99 9.93
CA ARG A 75 -10.64 15.32 9.66
C ARG A 75 -11.92 15.58 10.46
N LYS A 76 -12.75 14.54 10.64
CA LYS A 76 -14.03 14.59 11.35
C LYS A 76 -13.98 13.73 12.63
N GLY A 77 -13.06 14.05 13.54
CA GLY A 77 -12.92 13.35 14.82
C GLY A 77 -11.79 12.32 14.81
N GLY A 78 -12.11 11.07 15.08
CA GLY A 78 -11.13 9.98 15.11
C GLY A 78 -11.69 8.74 15.77
N TYR A 79 -10.92 7.65 15.76
CA TYR A 79 -11.34 6.38 16.34
C TYR A 79 -10.20 5.64 17.01
N TRP A 80 -10.57 4.73 17.91
CA TRP A 80 -9.62 3.84 18.56
C TRP A 80 -9.36 2.62 17.69
N VAL A 81 -8.08 2.23 17.63
CA VAL A 81 -7.62 0.98 17.05
C VAL A 81 -6.79 0.25 18.09
N THR A 82 -7.16 -0.97 18.42
CA THR A 82 -6.35 -1.86 19.27
C THR A 82 -5.63 -2.87 18.39
N VAL A 83 -4.30 -2.94 18.48
CA VAL A 83 -3.47 -3.79 17.62
C VAL A 83 -2.77 -4.84 18.47
N LYS A 84 -2.84 -6.10 18.02
CA LYS A 84 -2.03 -7.19 18.57
C LYS A 84 -0.85 -7.47 17.65
N TYR A 85 0.34 -7.59 18.24
CA TYR A 85 1.58 -7.88 17.53
C TYR A 85 2.09 -9.30 17.79
N ASP A 86 2.73 -9.89 16.79
CA ASP A 86 3.44 -11.17 16.92
C ASP A 86 4.84 -11.02 17.54
N THR A 87 5.60 -12.12 17.57
CA THR A 87 6.98 -12.18 18.10
C THR A 87 7.98 -11.35 17.30
N ALA A 88 7.66 -10.95 16.06
CA ALA A 88 8.48 -10.09 15.23
C ALA A 88 8.01 -8.62 15.28
N GLY A 89 6.96 -8.32 16.04
CA GLY A 89 6.39 -6.97 16.12
C GLY A 89 5.48 -6.63 14.93
N LYS A 90 5.07 -7.59 14.12
CA LYS A 90 4.11 -7.38 13.02
C LYS A 90 2.69 -7.47 13.54
N ALA A 91 1.82 -6.56 13.11
CA ALA A 91 0.41 -6.60 13.45
C ALA A 91 -0.22 -7.88 12.92
N ILE A 92 -0.99 -8.57 13.77
CA ILE A 92 -1.73 -9.80 13.42
C ILE A 92 -3.24 -9.65 13.60
N VAL A 93 -3.67 -8.71 14.44
CA VAL A 93 -5.08 -8.33 14.61
C VAL A 93 -5.17 -6.81 14.73
N LEU A 94 -6.05 -6.18 13.94
CA LEU A 94 -6.52 -4.82 14.16
C LEU A 94 -7.97 -4.87 14.62
N ARG A 95 -8.26 -4.34 15.81
CA ARG A 95 -9.61 -4.07 16.29
C ARG A 95 -9.94 -2.61 16.08
N HIS A 96 -10.96 -2.34 15.29
CA HIS A 96 -11.46 -1.01 15.00
C HIS A 96 -12.67 -0.69 15.90
N GLU A 97 -12.65 0.49 16.51
CA GLU A 97 -13.78 1.05 17.27
C GLU A 97 -14.35 2.26 16.54
N THR A 98 -15.01 2.02 15.43
CA THR A 98 -15.52 3.08 14.54
C THR A 98 -16.75 2.60 13.79
N GLU A 99 -17.59 3.57 13.45
CA GLU A 99 -18.67 3.44 12.48
C GLU A 99 -18.26 4.34 11.31
N HIS A 100 -17.46 3.81 10.36
CA HIS A 100 -16.88 4.60 9.26
C HIS A 100 -17.93 5.38 8.47
N SER A 101 -19.10 4.78 8.24
CA SER A 101 -20.30 5.43 7.73
C SER A 101 -21.53 4.56 8.00
N PRO A 102 -22.76 5.13 7.96
CA PRO A 102 -23.99 4.35 7.84
C PRO A 102 -23.87 3.29 6.72
N GLY A 103 -24.36 2.07 6.99
CA GLY A 103 -24.30 0.96 6.04
C GLY A 103 -22.93 0.30 5.87
N SER A 104 -21.98 0.53 6.78
CA SER A 104 -20.67 -0.10 6.70
C SER A 104 -20.70 -1.64 6.83
N GLY A 105 -21.77 -2.21 7.41
CA GLY A 105 -21.98 -3.67 7.45
C GLY A 105 -21.15 -4.40 8.50
N HIS A 106 -20.62 -3.68 9.49
CA HIS A 106 -19.82 -4.25 10.58
C HIS A 106 -20.32 -3.82 11.95
N THR A 107 -19.97 -4.57 12.99
CA THR A 107 -20.20 -4.19 14.39
C THR A 107 -19.20 -3.15 14.85
N ASN A 108 -19.45 -2.56 16.02
CA ASN A 108 -18.50 -1.70 16.70
C ASN A 108 -18.31 -2.20 18.16
N PRO A 109 -17.13 -2.71 18.53
CA PRO A 109 -15.93 -2.92 17.70
C PRO A 109 -16.07 -4.06 16.68
N HIS A 110 -15.12 -4.13 15.75
CA HIS A 110 -14.89 -5.27 14.85
C HIS A 110 -13.39 -5.51 14.64
N ASP A 111 -13.02 -6.74 14.29
CA ASP A 111 -11.62 -7.13 14.09
C ASP A 111 -11.29 -7.43 12.62
N HIS A 112 -10.03 -7.29 12.28
CA HIS A 112 -9.43 -7.80 11.06
C HIS A 112 -8.15 -8.55 11.38
N ILE A 113 -8.01 -9.73 10.77
CA ILE A 113 -6.74 -10.47 10.78
C ILE A 113 -5.82 -9.84 9.74
N ILE A 114 -4.57 -9.60 10.13
CA ILE A 114 -3.54 -9.09 9.22
C ILE A 114 -2.59 -10.20 8.83
N THR A 115 -2.39 -10.38 7.53
CA THR A 115 -1.41 -11.32 6.99
C THR A 115 -0.30 -10.58 6.27
N TRP A 116 0.88 -11.22 6.22
CA TRP A 116 2.10 -10.67 5.62
C TRP A 116 2.67 -11.61 4.55
N ASN A 117 1.88 -12.60 4.13
CA ASN A 117 2.27 -13.71 3.26
C ASN A 117 2.23 -13.37 1.76
N ASN A 118 2.56 -12.14 1.40
CA ASN A 118 2.67 -11.70 0.01
C ASN A 118 4.15 -11.34 -0.33
N PRO A 119 4.53 -11.31 -1.62
CA PRO A 119 5.95 -11.23 -2.02
C PRO A 119 6.70 -10.01 -1.48
N ASN A 120 6.02 -8.89 -1.27
CA ASN A 120 6.61 -7.68 -0.71
C ASN A 120 6.39 -7.54 0.80
N GLU A 121 5.89 -8.56 1.50
CA GLU A 121 5.56 -8.50 2.93
C GLU A 121 4.77 -7.24 3.31
N HIS A 122 3.82 -6.85 2.48
CA HIS A 122 2.88 -5.77 2.77
C HIS A 122 1.82 -6.30 3.74
N PRO A 123 1.37 -5.54 4.75
CA PRO A 123 0.21 -5.93 5.54
C PRO A 123 -1.02 -6.03 4.63
N GLN A 124 -1.70 -7.16 4.68
CA GLN A 124 -2.96 -7.42 4.01
C GLN A 124 -4.05 -7.48 5.06
N LYS A 125 -5.05 -6.61 4.94
CA LYS A 125 -6.23 -6.63 5.79
C LYS A 125 -7.17 -7.76 5.33
N GLY A 126 -7.51 -8.65 6.25
CA GLY A 126 -8.48 -9.72 6.03
C GLY A 126 -9.93 -9.25 6.15
N PRO A 127 -10.92 -10.14 5.92
CA PRO A 127 -12.33 -9.81 6.10
C PRO A 127 -12.64 -9.35 7.51
N VAL A 128 -13.73 -8.58 7.62
CA VAL A 128 -14.26 -8.14 8.91
C VAL A 128 -14.74 -9.33 9.75
N ILE A 129 -14.44 -9.27 11.05
CA ILE A 129 -14.95 -10.18 12.07
C ILE A 129 -15.86 -9.38 12.99
N ASN A 130 -17.15 -9.69 12.93
CA ASN A 130 -18.19 -9.00 13.68
C ASN A 130 -18.49 -9.68 15.02
N TYR A 131 -18.88 -8.86 15.99
CA TYR A 131 -19.16 -9.26 17.37
C TYR A 131 -20.52 -8.73 17.83
N PRO A 132 -21.65 -9.28 17.35
CA PRO A 132 -22.98 -8.84 17.76
C PRO A 132 -23.21 -9.02 19.27
N ASP A 133 -22.54 -9.99 19.89
CA ASP A 133 -22.64 -10.31 21.32
C ASP A 133 -21.48 -9.73 22.16
N GLY A 134 -20.70 -8.79 21.59
CA GLY A 134 -19.55 -8.17 22.23
C GLY A 134 -18.22 -8.84 21.90
N ALA A 135 -17.18 -8.02 21.71
CA ALA A 135 -15.87 -8.51 21.28
C ALA A 135 -15.08 -9.15 22.43
N PRO A 136 -14.36 -10.26 22.17
CA PRO A 136 -13.52 -10.91 23.18
C PRO A 136 -12.31 -10.05 23.51
N GLU A 137 -11.76 -10.17 24.72
CA GLU A 137 -10.54 -9.48 25.10
C GLU A 137 -9.33 -9.91 24.23
N LEU A 138 -8.56 -8.93 23.74
CA LEU A 138 -7.29 -9.19 23.07
C LEU A 138 -6.20 -9.47 24.11
N LYS A 139 -5.97 -10.75 24.40
CA LYS A 139 -4.93 -11.17 25.36
C LYS A 139 -3.51 -10.91 24.85
N GLN A 140 -2.66 -10.41 25.74
CA GLN A 140 -1.21 -10.27 25.59
C GLN A 140 -0.46 -11.39 26.34
N TYR A 141 0.70 -11.81 25.83
CA TYR A 141 1.52 -12.87 26.43
C TYR A 141 2.55 -12.30 27.41
N THR A 142 2.10 -11.64 28.46
CA THR A 142 2.97 -11.14 29.55
C THR A 142 2.37 -11.49 30.92
N LYS A 143 3.22 -11.85 31.89
CA LYS A 143 2.83 -12.20 33.28
C LYS A 143 2.63 -10.98 34.18
N GLU A 144 2.97 -9.78 33.70
CA GLU A 144 2.83 -8.53 34.43
C GLU A 144 1.56 -7.80 34.01
N VAL A 145 0.99 -7.01 34.93
CA VAL A 145 -0.12 -6.09 34.64
C VAL A 145 0.41 -4.99 33.69
N CYS A 146 0.46 -5.28 32.39
CA CYS A 146 0.84 -4.27 31.42
C CYS A 146 -0.38 -3.39 31.16
N LEU A 147 -0.32 -2.14 31.65
CA LEU A 147 -1.23 -1.09 31.21
C LEU A 147 -1.18 -1.01 29.68
N LEU A 148 -2.35 -0.96 29.06
CA LEU A 148 -2.47 -0.95 27.62
C LEU A 148 -1.97 0.40 27.11
N ASN A 149 -0.75 0.41 26.55
CA ASN A 149 -0.12 1.64 26.08
C ASN A 149 -0.97 2.28 24.99
N SER A 150 -1.39 3.51 25.24
CA SER A 150 -2.23 4.30 24.36
C SER A 150 -1.39 5.36 23.66
N HIS A 151 -1.52 5.43 22.33
CA HIS A 151 -0.78 6.35 21.47
C HIS A 151 -1.77 7.21 20.69
N ILE A 152 -1.37 8.43 20.36
CA ILE A 152 -2.17 9.33 19.52
C ILE A 152 -1.43 9.51 18.20
N ILE A 153 -2.11 9.20 17.10
CA ILE A 153 -1.65 9.49 15.75
C ILE A 153 -2.37 10.75 15.28
N PRO A 154 -1.65 11.87 15.05
CA PRO A 154 -2.27 13.12 14.62
C PRO A 154 -2.79 13.02 13.19
N TYR A 155 -3.83 13.79 12.89
CA TYR A 155 -4.36 13.94 11.55
C TYR A 155 -3.40 14.77 10.69
N ASP A 156 -3.07 14.27 9.51
CA ASP A 156 -2.35 14.99 8.47
C ASP A 156 -3.12 14.86 7.15
N SER A 157 -3.71 15.95 6.69
CA SER A 157 -4.52 15.95 5.47
C SER A 157 -3.71 15.60 4.21
N GLU A 158 -2.44 15.99 4.15
CA GLU A 158 -1.59 15.71 2.98
C GLU A 158 -1.12 14.26 2.96
N ALA A 159 -0.91 13.65 4.13
CA ALA A 159 -0.57 12.23 4.29
C ALA A 159 -1.67 11.29 3.75
N TYR A 160 -2.94 11.65 3.98
CA TYR A 160 -4.08 10.80 3.62
C TYR A 160 -4.44 10.86 2.13
N ARG A 161 -4.18 11.99 1.46
CA ARG A 161 -4.52 12.21 0.04
C ARG A 161 -3.83 11.20 -0.88
N PHE A 162 -4.55 10.67 -1.85
CA PHE A 162 -3.95 9.90 -2.95
C PHE A 162 -3.20 10.85 -3.88
N LYS A 163 -1.90 10.61 -4.09
CA LYS A 163 -1.10 11.40 -5.05
C LYS A 163 -1.24 10.86 -6.47
N THR A 164 -1.54 9.57 -6.62
CA THR A 164 -1.71 8.91 -7.91
C THR A 164 -2.87 7.91 -7.88
N ILE A 165 -3.41 7.59 -9.07
CA ILE A 165 -4.38 6.50 -9.24
C ILE A 165 -3.77 5.17 -8.78
N SER A 166 -2.48 4.96 -9.02
CA SER A 166 -1.80 3.73 -8.59
C SER A 166 -1.82 3.56 -7.08
N GLU A 167 -1.70 4.64 -6.29
CA GLU A 167 -1.81 4.55 -4.84
C GLU A 167 -3.21 4.12 -4.39
N PHE A 168 -4.26 4.59 -5.07
CA PHE A 168 -5.62 4.14 -4.80
C PHE A 168 -5.77 2.64 -5.10
N LYS A 169 -5.30 2.21 -6.27
CA LYS A 169 -5.34 0.79 -6.66
C LYS A 169 -4.57 -0.09 -5.66
N THR A 170 -3.41 0.37 -5.19
CA THR A 170 -2.61 -0.32 -4.18
C THR A 170 -3.37 -0.45 -2.87
N SER A 171 -3.97 0.64 -2.37
CA SER A 171 -4.80 0.59 -1.16
C SER A 171 -5.97 -0.40 -1.32
N MET A 172 -6.69 -0.34 -2.44
CA MET A 172 -7.75 -1.32 -2.72
C MET A 172 -7.23 -2.76 -2.80
N ARG A 173 -6.02 -2.98 -3.29
CA ARG A 173 -5.43 -4.33 -3.33
C ARG A 173 -5.16 -4.89 -1.93
N TYR A 174 -4.74 -4.05 -0.99
CA TYR A 174 -4.32 -4.46 0.35
C TYR A 174 -5.43 -4.40 1.41
N GLY A 175 -6.67 -4.14 0.99
CA GLY A 175 -7.85 -4.20 1.86
C GLY A 175 -8.20 -2.87 2.51
N ALA A 176 -7.89 -1.74 1.86
CA ALA A 176 -8.19 -0.44 2.46
C ALA A 176 -9.67 -0.17 2.62
N GLU A 177 -9.98 0.57 3.67
CA GLU A 177 -11.23 1.29 3.86
C GLU A 177 -10.93 2.78 3.74
N VAL A 178 -11.70 3.45 2.91
CA VAL A 178 -11.46 4.84 2.53
C VAL A 178 -12.78 5.57 2.59
N VAL A 179 -12.80 6.74 3.21
CA VAL A 179 -13.91 7.68 3.15
C VAL A 179 -13.42 8.94 2.47
N ILE A 180 -14.12 9.35 1.40
CA ILE A 180 -13.81 10.56 0.63
C ILE A 180 -14.99 11.51 0.59
N GLU A 181 -14.71 12.79 0.40
CA GLU A 181 -15.68 13.84 0.15
C GLU A 181 -15.37 14.49 -1.20
N TRP A 182 -16.39 14.56 -2.07
CA TRP A 182 -16.33 15.24 -3.35
C TRP A 182 -17.59 16.08 -3.57
N GLN A 183 -17.43 17.37 -3.87
CA GLN A 183 -18.53 18.31 -4.11
C GLN A 183 -19.61 18.31 -3.00
N GLY A 184 -19.19 18.11 -1.74
CA GLY A 184 -20.09 18.06 -0.58
C GLY A 184 -20.75 16.70 -0.33
N GLN A 185 -20.51 15.70 -1.18
CA GLN A 185 -21.01 14.34 -1.02
C GLN A 185 -19.91 13.42 -0.47
N GLU A 186 -20.24 12.65 0.57
CA GLU A 186 -19.37 11.60 1.09
C GLU A 186 -19.58 10.26 0.39
N TYR A 187 -18.49 9.51 0.26
CA TYR A 187 -18.46 8.15 -0.26
C TYR A 187 -17.54 7.29 0.60
N GLY A 188 -18.06 6.16 1.07
CA GLY A 188 -17.24 5.10 1.64
C GLY A 188 -16.84 4.10 0.56
N ILE A 189 -15.59 3.64 0.60
CA ILE A 189 -14.99 2.70 -0.34
C ILE A 189 -14.26 1.64 0.48
N TRP A 190 -14.77 0.41 0.47
CA TRP A 190 -14.19 -0.71 1.23
C TRP A 190 -13.68 -1.78 0.28
N SER A 191 -12.45 -2.22 0.49
CA SER A 191 -11.93 -3.43 -0.14
C SER A 191 -12.10 -4.62 0.78
N GLU A 192 -13.02 -5.51 0.41
CA GLU A 192 -13.40 -6.67 1.20
C GLU A 192 -13.46 -7.90 0.30
N ASN A 193 -12.74 -8.97 0.69
CA ASN A 193 -12.74 -10.25 -0.05
C ASN A 193 -12.35 -10.13 -1.53
N GLY A 194 -11.45 -9.20 -1.86
CA GLY A 194 -11.01 -8.93 -3.24
C GLY A 194 -12.04 -8.21 -4.11
N MET A 195 -13.16 -7.79 -3.52
CA MET A 195 -14.14 -6.90 -4.14
C MET A 195 -14.03 -5.51 -3.52
N ILE A 196 -14.50 -4.51 -4.26
CA ILE A 196 -14.54 -3.12 -3.81
C ILE A 196 -15.99 -2.70 -3.76
N ARG A 197 -16.46 -2.29 -2.58
CA ARG A 197 -17.79 -1.74 -2.39
C ARG A 197 -17.69 -0.23 -2.28
N ILE A 198 -18.54 0.50 -3.01
CA ILE A 198 -18.71 1.94 -2.88
C ILE A 198 -20.13 2.21 -2.37
N THR A 199 -20.24 2.98 -1.30
CA THR A 199 -21.53 3.31 -0.66
C THR A 199 -21.63 4.81 -0.44
N ARG A 200 -22.83 5.36 -0.59
CA ARG A 200 -23.17 6.71 -0.15
C ARG A 200 -23.83 6.64 1.22
N PRO A 201 -23.34 7.36 2.24
CA PRO A 201 -23.93 7.36 3.58
C PRO A 201 -25.42 7.70 3.63
N GLU A 202 -25.90 8.52 2.70
CA GLU A 202 -27.31 8.95 2.62
C GLU A 202 -28.26 7.86 2.11
N VAL A 203 -27.74 6.91 1.31
CA VAL A 203 -28.50 5.81 0.72
C VAL A 203 -27.68 4.51 0.81
N PRO A 204 -27.44 4.01 2.04
CA PRO A 204 -26.52 2.91 2.28
C PRO A 204 -26.91 1.61 1.56
N ASP A 205 -28.21 1.40 1.33
CA ASP A 205 -28.75 0.21 0.67
C ASP A 205 -28.49 0.19 -0.85
N GLU A 206 -28.03 1.30 -1.43
CA GLU A 206 -27.71 1.42 -2.87
C GLU A 206 -26.21 1.21 -3.19
N SER A 207 -25.49 0.50 -2.32
CA SER A 207 -24.06 0.24 -2.52
C SER A 207 -23.77 -0.50 -3.84
N GLN A 208 -22.66 -0.16 -4.50
CA GLN A 208 -22.20 -0.82 -5.71
C GLN A 208 -20.93 -1.63 -5.44
N ILE A 209 -20.87 -2.84 -6.01
CA ILE A 209 -19.76 -3.78 -5.81
C ILE A 209 -19.02 -3.99 -7.13
N PHE A 210 -17.70 -3.86 -7.07
CA PHE A 210 -16.78 -3.96 -8.19
C PHE A 210 -15.77 -5.08 -7.96
N LYS A 211 -15.39 -5.79 -9.03
CA LYS A 211 -14.38 -6.86 -8.97
C LYS A 211 -12.94 -6.35 -9.05
N THR A 212 -12.74 -5.13 -9.55
CA THR A 212 -11.41 -4.55 -9.76
C THR A 212 -11.41 -3.06 -9.40
N SER A 213 -10.24 -2.55 -9.01
CA SER A 213 -10.06 -1.13 -8.76
C SER A 213 -10.23 -0.29 -10.02
N ASP A 214 -9.90 -0.83 -11.19
CA ASP A 214 -10.19 -0.18 -12.48
C ASP A 214 -11.69 0.04 -12.73
N ALA A 215 -12.53 -0.96 -12.42
CA ALA A 215 -13.97 -0.83 -12.54
C ALA A 215 -14.54 0.13 -11.49
N ALA A 216 -14.06 0.07 -10.25
CA ALA A 216 -14.44 1.01 -9.19
C ALA A 216 -14.08 2.46 -9.55
N LEU A 217 -12.96 2.67 -10.26
CA LEU A 217 -12.51 3.98 -10.73
C LEU A 217 -13.42 4.58 -11.83
N ASP A 218 -14.29 3.80 -12.47
CA ASP A 218 -15.32 4.30 -13.39
C ASP A 218 -16.63 4.71 -12.69
N TYR A 219 -16.75 4.47 -11.37
CA TYR A 219 -17.92 4.91 -10.60
C TYR A 219 -18.07 6.44 -10.62
N MET A 220 -19.31 6.90 -10.71
CA MET A 220 -19.65 8.32 -10.73
C MET A 220 -19.74 8.86 -9.29
N VAL A 221 -18.90 9.85 -8.98
CA VAL A 221 -18.96 10.65 -7.75
C VAL A 221 -19.45 12.05 -8.12
N GLY A 222 -20.73 12.33 -7.84
CA GLY A 222 -21.44 13.47 -8.41
C GLY A 222 -21.53 13.32 -9.93
N ASN A 223 -21.04 14.33 -10.65
CA ASN A 223 -21.01 14.34 -12.11
C ASN A 223 -19.66 13.88 -12.71
N ASP A 224 -18.68 13.56 -11.87
CA ASP A 224 -17.32 13.18 -12.30
C ASP A 224 -17.07 11.69 -12.07
N ARG A 225 -16.16 11.08 -12.85
CA ARG A 225 -15.70 9.72 -12.54
C ARG A 225 -14.67 9.76 -11.43
N LEU A 226 -14.69 8.75 -10.56
CA LEU A 226 -13.73 8.63 -9.47
C LEU A 226 -12.27 8.73 -9.96
N ARG A 227 -11.93 8.14 -11.11
CA ARG A 227 -10.59 8.25 -11.71
C ARG A 227 -10.10 9.67 -11.97
N ASP A 228 -11.00 10.59 -12.30
CA ASP A 228 -10.64 11.95 -12.72
C ASP A 228 -10.41 12.87 -11.50
N VAL A 229 -10.90 12.44 -10.34
CA VAL A 229 -10.97 13.24 -9.13
C VAL A 229 -10.26 12.61 -7.93
N ILE A 230 -9.90 11.32 -7.94
CA ILE A 230 -9.35 10.60 -6.77
C ILE A 230 -8.10 11.26 -6.18
N THR A 231 -7.32 11.99 -6.97
CA THR A 231 -6.14 12.73 -6.48
C THR A 231 -6.46 14.13 -5.95
N LYS A 232 -7.69 14.59 -6.12
CA LYS A 232 -8.23 15.92 -5.77
C LYS A 232 -9.30 15.86 -4.68
N VAL A 233 -9.92 14.71 -4.45
CA VAL A 233 -10.92 14.54 -3.39
C VAL A 233 -10.33 14.83 -2.02
N THR A 234 -11.20 15.23 -1.10
CA THR A 234 -10.79 15.30 0.30
C THR A 234 -10.91 13.91 0.91
N VAL A 235 -9.79 13.35 1.35
CA VAL A 235 -9.80 12.05 2.06
C VAL A 235 -10.11 12.31 3.53
N LEU A 236 -11.24 11.77 4.00
CA LEU A 236 -11.72 11.90 5.37
C LEU A 236 -11.16 10.78 6.26
N ASP A 237 -11.06 9.56 5.72
CA ASP A 237 -10.45 8.39 6.35
C ASP A 237 -9.77 7.54 5.28
N ARG A 238 -8.69 6.86 5.66
CA ARG A 238 -7.95 5.94 4.81
C ARG A 238 -7.10 5.03 5.67
N THR A 239 -7.43 3.75 5.65
CA THR A 239 -6.54 2.68 6.13
C THR A 239 -5.54 2.30 5.03
N ILE A 240 -4.67 1.32 5.29
CA ILE A 240 -3.69 0.81 4.30
C ILE A 240 -4.34 0.47 2.97
#